data_AF-A0A938XVQ1-F1
#
_entry.id   AF-A0A938XVQ1-F1
#
_cell.length_a   1.000
_cell.length_b   1.000
_cell.length_c   1.000
_cell.angle_alpha   90.00
_cell.angle_beta   90.00
_cell.angle_gamma   90.00
#
_symmetry.space_group_name_H-M   'P 1'
#
loop_
_entity.id
_entity.type
_entity.pdbx_description
1 polymer ?
#
loop_
_entity_poly.entity_id
_entity_poly.type
_entity_poly.pdbx_seq_one_letter_code
_entity_poly.pdbx_strand_id
1 'polypeptide(L)' 'MPVDKVKHFLAGVLIFTFCFILGSNHWFSMVMVIIAGVGKEVYDYYHPQQHTVEVLDLLATIAGGIVVCLGLLLI' A
#
# COMPACT_ATOMS: atom_id res chain seq x y z
N MET A 1 11.59 -11.20 0.22
CA MET A 1 11.09 -12.62 0.27
C MET A 1 9.60 -12.68 -0.11
N PRO A 2 9.01 -13.82 -0.54
CA PRO A 2 7.60 -13.86 -0.96
C PRO A 2 6.61 -13.45 0.14
N VAL A 3 6.86 -13.89 1.38
CA VAL A 3 6.04 -13.56 2.56
C VAL A 3 5.99 -12.06 2.83
N ASP A 4 7.07 -11.35 2.52
CA ASP A 4 7.19 -9.91 2.73
C ASP A 4 6.28 -9.13 1.78
N LYS A 5 6.23 -9.53 0.51
CA LYS A 5 5.34 -8.97 -0.51
C LYS A 5 3.87 -9.14 -0.15
N VAL A 6 3.50 -10.26 0.49
CA VAL A 6 2.12 -10.49 0.96
C VAL A 6 1.75 -9.50 2.07
N LYS A 7 2.67 -9.18 2.98
CA LYS A 7 2.44 -8.16 4.00
C LYS A 7 2.26 -6.78 3.39
N HIS A 8 3.07 -6.43 2.39
CA HIS A 8 2.95 -5.18 1.65
C HIS A 8 1.61 -5.06 0.91
N PHE A 9 1.18 -6.14 0.26
CA PHE A 9 -0.14 -6.21 -0.35
C PHE A 9 -1.26 -6.02 0.68
N LEU A 10 -1.20 -6.73 1.81
CA LEU A 10 -2.19 -6.61 2.87
C LEU A 10 -2.22 -5.21 3.48
N ALA A 11 -1.05 -4.56 3.63
CA ALA A 11 -0.98 -3.17 4.08
C ALA A 11 -1.74 -2.24 3.12
N GLY A 12 -1.60 -2.42 1.81
CA GLY A 12 -2.36 -1.67 0.81
C GLY A 12 -3.87 -1.84 0.94
N VAL A 13 -4.32 -3.09 1.11
CA VAL A 13 -5.74 -3.42 1.35
C VAL A 13 -6.26 -2.72 2.61
N LEU A 14 -5.51 -2.81 3.71
CA LEU A 14 -5.91 -2.25 5.01
C LEU A 14 -5.96 -0.73 4.97
N ILE A 15 -4.94 -0.08 4.41
CA ILE A 15 -4.88 1.39 4.31
C ILE A 15 -6.04 1.91 3.48
N PHE A 16 -6.27 1.32 2.30
CA PHE A 16 -7.38 1.73 1.45
C PHE A 16 -8.72 1.58 2.18
N THR A 17 -8.97 0.38 2.73
CA THR A 17 -10.24 0.06 3.40
C THR A 17 -10.48 0.97 4.60
N PHE A 18 -9.45 1.23 5.39
CA PHE A 18 -9.54 2.13 6.55
C PHE A 18 -9.87 3.56 6.13
N CYS A 19 -9.17 4.12 5.14
CA CYS A 19 -9.48 5.46 4.62
C CYS A 19 -10.90 5.56 4.07
N PHE A 20 -11.36 4.53 3.36
CA PHE A 20 -12.70 4.48 2.79
C PHE A 20 -13.79 4.39 3.86
N ILE A 21 -13.61 3.53 4.87
CA ILE A 21 -14.57 3.38 6.00
C ILE A 21 -14.70 4.67 6.80
N LEU A 22 -13.63 5.47 6.92
CA LEU A 22 -13.67 6.79 7.55
C LEU A 22 -14.41 7.86 6.72
N GLY A 23 -15.02 7.49 5.59
CA GLY A 23 -15.81 8.38 4.75
C GLY A 23 -15.01 9.09 3.65
N SER A 24 -13.77 8.66 3.38
CA SER A 24 -12.97 9.23 2.29
C SER A 24 -13.40 8.69 0.92
N ASN A 25 -13.21 9.49 -0.13
CA ASN A 25 -13.42 9.05 -1.51
C ASN A 25 -12.33 8.04 -1.95
N HIS A 26 -12.65 7.14 -2.89
CA HIS A 26 -11.73 6.12 -3.43
C HIS A 26 -10.42 6.72 -3.97
N TRP A 27 -10.47 7.90 -4.58
CA TRP A 27 -9.27 8.63 -5.01
C TRP A 27 -8.35 8.98 -3.84
N PHE A 28 -8.91 9.50 -2.75
CA PHE A 28 -8.14 9.85 -1.56
C PHE A 28 -7.52 8.61 -0.92
N SER A 29 -8.28 7.51 -0.82
CA SER A 29 -7.79 6.24 -0.30
C SER A 29 -6.63 5.68 -1.12
N MET A 30 -6.67 5.76 -2.47
CA MET A 30 -5.52 5.35 -3.29
C MET A 30 -4.29 6.24 -3.11
N VAL A 31 -4.48 7.55 -2.99
CA VAL A 31 -3.37 8.48 -2.73
C VAL A 31 -2.69 8.11 -1.41
N MET A 32 -3.47 7.78 -0.37
CA MET A 32 -2.91 7.34 0.91
C MET A 32 -2.14 6.02 0.81
N VAL A 33 -2.61 5.05 0.02
CA VAL A 33 -1.87 3.81 -0.26
C VAL A 33 -0.52 4.11 -0.94
N ILE A 34 -0.51 4.99 -1.94
CA ILE A 34 0.72 5.36 -2.66
C ILE A 34 1.69 6.07 -1.72
N ILE A 35 1.21 7.04 -0.94
CA ILE A 35 2.03 7.77 0.04
C ILE A 35 2.64 6.81 1.06
N ALA A 36 1.86 5.85 1.57
CA ALA A 36 2.36 4.88 2.53
C ALA A 36 3.39 3.93 1.92
N GLY A 37 3.16 3.44 0.70
CA GLY A 37 4.12 2.60 -0.02
C GLY A 37 5.43 3.32 -0.30
N VAL A 38 5.37 4.56 -0.82
CA VAL A 38 6.56 5.38 -1.07
C VAL A 38 7.24 5.74 0.24
N GLY A 39 6.48 6.10 1.27
CA GLY A 39 7.00 6.44 2.59
C GLY A 39 7.79 5.30 3.23
N LYS A 40 7.33 4.05 3.08
CA LYS A 40 8.10 2.87 3.52
C LYS A 40 9.44 2.77 2.77
N GLU A 41 9.44 2.88 1.44
CA GLU A 41 10.68 2.81 0.65
C GLU A 41 11.66 3.95 0.98
N VAL A 42 11.12 5.15 1.24
CA VAL A 42 11.92 6.29 1.73
C VAL A 42 12.51 6.00 3.10
N TYR A 43 11.73 5.40 4.02
CA TYR A 43 12.23 4.99 5.34
C TYR A 43 13.35 3.95 5.21
N ASP A 44 13.18 2.95 4.34
CA ASP A 44 14.17 1.90 4.09
C ASP A 44 15.47 2.47 3.52
N TYR A 45 15.38 3.48 2.65
CA TYR A 45 16.54 4.19 2.11
C TYR A 45 17.37 4.87 3.21
N TYR A 46 16.71 5.42 4.24
CA TYR A 46 17.39 6.05 5.37
C TYR A 46 17.88 5.05 6.44
N HIS A 47 17.39 3.80 6.42
CA HIS A 47 17.77 2.76 7.39
C HIS A 47 18.35 1.49 6.73
N PRO A 48 19.40 1.62 5.90
CA PRO A 48 19.94 0.50 5.10
C PRO A 48 20.62 -0.59 5.95
N GLN A 49 20.82 -0.35 7.24
CA GLN A 49 21.40 -1.32 8.18
C GLN A 49 20.41 -2.43 8.56
N GLN A 50 19.10 -2.15 8.46
CA GLN A 50 18.01 -3.05 8.86
C GLN A 50 17.04 -3.34 7.72
N HIS A 51 16.98 -2.45 6.73
CA HIS A 51 16.02 -2.47 5.65
C HIS A 51 16.70 -2.38 4.28
N THR A 52 15.95 -2.72 3.23
CA THR A 52 16.43 -2.65 1.85
C THR A 52 15.33 -2.08 0.98
N VAL A 53 15.67 -1.07 0.18
CA VAL A 53 14.75 -0.49 -0.79
C VAL A 53 14.41 -1.55 -1.84
N GLU A 54 13.14 -1.91 -1.96
CA GLU A 54 12.62 -2.90 -2.89
C GLU A 54 11.35 -2.37 -3.57
N VAL A 55 11.47 -1.94 -4.82
CA VAL A 55 10.34 -1.39 -5.61
C VAL A 55 9.15 -2.36 -5.70
N LEU A 56 9.39 -3.67 -5.60
CA LEU A 56 8.32 -4.67 -5.61
C LEU A 56 7.41 -4.59 -4.38
N ASP A 57 7.90 -4.06 -3.25
CA ASP A 57 7.09 -3.87 -2.04
C ASP A 57 6.12 -2.69 -2.21
N LEU A 58 6.60 -1.60 -2.81
CA LEU A 58 5.75 -0.49 -3.25
C LEU A 58 4.66 -0.98 -4.22
N LEU A 59 5.04 -1.75 -5.24
CA LEU A 59 4.08 -2.29 -6.22
C LEU A 59 3.07 -3.24 -5.56
N ALA A 60 3.51 -4.07 -4.61
CA ALA A 60 2.62 -4.94 -3.85
C ALA A 60 1.61 -4.13 -3.02
N THR A 61 2.06 -3.07 -2.34
CA THR A 61 1.17 -2.17 -1.59
C THR A 61 0.15 -1.48 -2.49
N ILE A 62 0.57 -0.97 -3.65
CA ILE A 62 -0.36 -0.37 -4.63
C ILE A 62 -1.36 -1.41 -5.15
N ALA A 63 -0.89 -2.62 -5.49
CA ALA A 63 -1.74 -3.70 -5.97
C ALA A 63 -2.85 -4.07 -4.95
N GLY A 64 -2.52 -4.08 -3.65
CA GLY A 64 -3.51 -4.29 -2.58
C GLY A 64 -4.62 -3.24 -2.58
N GLY A 65 -4.26 -1.96 -2.70
CA GLY A 65 -5.24 -0.87 -2.78
C GLY A 65 -6.10 -0.95 -4.05
N ILE A 66 -5.50 -1.28 -5.20
CA ILE A 66 -6.21 -1.44 -6.47
C ILE A 66 -7.28 -2.54 -6.38
N VAL A 67 -6.96 -3.68 -5.75
CA VAL A 67 -7.91 -4.79 -5.62
C VAL A 67 -9.17 -4.36 -4.86
N VAL A 68 -9.02 -3.60 -3.77
CA VAL A 68 -10.17 -3.07 -3.02
C VAL A 68 -10.93 -2.03 -3.84
N CYS A 69 -10.23 -1.11 -4.50
CA CYS A 69 -10.83 -0.09 -5.35
C CYS A 69 -11.66 -0.70 -6.49
N LEU A 70 -11.12 -1.69 -7.20
CA LEU A 70 -11.85 -2.41 -8.25
C LEU A 70 -13.04 -3.18 -7.67
N GLY A 71 -12.87 -3.82 -6.52
CA GLY A 71 -13.96 -4.48 -5.81
C GLY A 71 -15.12 -3.53 -5.54
N LEU A 72 -14.85 -2.30 -5.11
CA LEU A 72 -15.89 -1.30 -4.84
C LEU A 72 -16.52 -0.70 -6.10
N LEU A 73 -15.78 -0.62 -7.22
CA LEU A 73 -16.29 -0.08 -8.48
C LEU A 73 -17.17 -1.07 -9.26
N LEU A 74 -17.05 -2.37 -8.97
CA LEU A 74 -17.78 -3.44 -9.65
C LEU A 74 -19.07 -3.88 -8.93
N ILE A 75 -19.38 -3.29 -7.77
CA ILE A 75 -20.58 -3.54 -6.96
C ILE A 75 -21.51 -2.34 -7.07
#